data_AF-A0ABD3BJ94-F1
#
_entry.id   AF-A0ABD3BJ94-F1
#
_cell.length_a   1.000
_cell.length_b   1.000
_cell.length_c   1.000
_cell.angle_alpha   90.00
_cell.angle_beta   90.00
_cell.angle_gamma   90.00
#
_symmetry.space_group_name_H-M   'P 1'
#
loop_
_entity.id
_entity.type
_entity.pdbx_description
1 polymer ?
#
loop_
_entity_poly.entity_id
_entity_poly.type
_entity_poly.pdbx_seq_one_letter_code
_entity_poly.pdbx_strand_id
1 'polypeptide(L)'
;MMEGDVEMAAAEADALGGAAVVTLLFSSELDDMKQKVKEMEDEAAALRDMQAKVEKEMGDFQAGPASASNQTNKEEVDSRSIFVGNVDYSCTPEEVQQQFQSCGTVNRVTIRTNKYGQPKGYAYVEFLETEAVDQALLLNECELHGRQLKISAKRTNVPGMKPFRPRRPNPYMGSRSRAPFMAAPYIISPYGYGEGPQVLVSSVTSQTKEHWKITALKATVKPPLNKPWKPPPTSWLKINTDSTFSEGLATAGVVLRNCNGSFLAATTSHCACDEAILAEATAILLGCKLVDKLKIHKAIIETDSNNAISDLNLPAVINSWKAEPIYDQIKEIWKRRPFWKFIFAPRSANGAPHALAHWASRNHFNGDVALNSLPISVFCDLGHPLVDIL
;
A
#
# COMPACT_ATOMS: atom_id res chain seq x y z
N MET A 1 -21.42 85.44 14.65
CA MET A 1 -20.20 86.22 14.94
C MET A 1 -19.21 85.22 15.50
N MET A 2 -18.40 84.57 14.65
CA MET A 2 -17.03 85.00 14.25
C MET A 2 -16.07 84.91 15.44
N GLU A 3 -14.89 84.29 15.44
CA GLU A 3 -13.93 83.63 14.52
C GLU A 3 -12.93 82.89 15.48
N GLY A 4 -12.06 81.94 15.16
CA GLY A 4 -11.51 81.36 13.94
C GLY A 4 -10.41 80.33 14.31
N ASP A 5 -9.97 79.54 13.33
CA ASP A 5 -8.94 78.48 13.41
C ASP A 5 -7.50 79.02 13.56
N VAL A 6 -6.53 78.16 13.95
CA VAL A 6 -5.23 77.87 13.26
C VAL A 6 -4.23 77.06 14.15
N GLU A 7 -3.77 75.96 13.56
CA GLU A 7 -2.61 75.04 13.71
C GLU A 7 -1.36 75.25 14.62
N MET A 8 -0.80 74.06 14.99
CA MET A 8 0.63 73.60 15.03
C MET A 8 1.62 74.07 16.10
N ALA A 9 2.14 73.11 16.91
CA ALA A 9 3.52 72.56 16.82
C ALA A 9 4.03 71.97 18.15
N ALA A 10 4.82 70.90 18.03
CA ALA A 10 5.43 70.07 19.07
C ALA A 10 6.58 70.73 19.85
N ALA A 11 6.88 70.22 21.06
CA ALA A 11 8.25 69.84 21.49
C ALA A 11 8.25 69.18 22.88
N GLU A 12 9.23 68.31 23.05
CA GLU A 12 9.42 67.25 24.05
C GLU A 12 10.26 67.67 25.28
N ALA A 13 10.19 66.80 26.30
CA ALA A 13 11.19 66.47 27.34
C ALA A 13 11.42 67.43 28.54
N ASP A 14 11.21 66.90 29.76
CA ASP A 14 12.34 66.57 30.63
C ASP A 14 11.99 65.50 31.68
N ALA A 15 12.91 64.56 31.90
CA ALA A 15 12.73 63.27 32.57
C ALA A 15 13.79 63.09 33.67
N LEU A 16 13.38 63.08 34.95
CA LEU A 16 14.29 62.81 36.08
C LEU A 16 13.64 62.11 37.29
N GLY A 17 12.50 61.41 37.09
CA GLY A 17 11.81 60.65 38.15
C GLY A 17 11.61 59.15 37.91
N GLY A 18 11.92 58.63 36.71
CA GLY A 18 11.57 57.26 36.31
C GLY A 18 12.65 56.19 36.52
N ALA A 19 13.94 56.57 36.59
CA ALA A 19 15.03 55.61 36.56
C ALA A 19 15.09 54.69 37.80
N ALA A 20 14.81 55.21 39.00
CA ALA A 20 14.91 54.43 40.23
C ALA A 20 13.77 53.38 40.38
N VAL A 21 12.58 53.66 39.82
CA VAL A 21 11.43 52.76 39.91
C VAL A 21 11.54 51.62 38.88
N VAL A 22 12.12 51.90 37.72
CA VAL A 22 12.35 50.90 36.67
C VAL A 22 13.43 49.89 37.07
N THR A 23 14.50 50.30 37.77
CA THR A 23 15.55 49.36 38.21
C THR A 23 15.04 48.37 39.27
N LEU A 24 14.12 48.76 40.15
CA LEU A 24 13.57 47.87 41.18
C LEU A 24 12.64 46.79 40.61
N LEU A 25 11.82 47.13 39.61
CA LEU A 25 10.87 46.19 38.99
C LEU A 25 11.55 45.12 38.12
N PHE A 26 12.66 45.45 37.44
CA PHE A 26 13.42 44.45 36.69
C PHE A 26 14.24 43.50 37.58
N SER A 27 14.53 43.89 38.83
CA SER A 27 15.31 43.05 39.75
C SER A 27 14.52 41.85 40.26
N SER A 28 13.22 42.02 40.58
CA SER A 28 12.39 40.93 41.07
C SER A 28 12.07 39.89 39.99
N GLU A 29 11.83 40.34 38.74
CA GLU A 29 11.55 39.41 37.62
C GLU A 29 12.78 38.58 37.24
N LEU A 30 13.98 39.15 37.34
CA LEU A 30 15.23 38.40 37.11
C LEU A 30 15.49 37.37 38.20
N ASP A 31 15.12 37.64 39.44
CA ASP A 31 15.31 36.71 40.54
C ASP A 31 14.29 35.55 40.48
N ASP A 32 13.06 35.82 40.06
CA ASP A 32 12.07 34.78 39.76
C ASP A 32 12.47 33.90 38.56
N MET A 33 13.06 34.49 37.51
CA MET A 33 13.60 33.73 36.38
C MET A 33 14.81 32.88 36.78
N LYS A 34 15.73 33.41 37.61
CA LYS A 34 16.86 32.64 38.14
C LYS A 34 16.39 31.50 39.04
N GLN A 35 15.34 31.71 39.83
CA GLN A 35 14.77 30.67 40.67
C GLN A 35 14.18 29.53 39.83
N LYS A 36 13.46 29.83 38.75
CA LYS A 36 12.94 28.81 37.81
C LYS A 36 14.03 28.07 37.04
N VAL A 37 15.09 28.77 36.63
CA VAL A 37 16.24 28.11 35.98
C VAL A 37 16.94 27.17 36.95
N LYS A 38 17.09 27.56 38.22
CA LYS A 38 17.69 26.73 39.26
C LYS A 38 16.85 25.48 39.57
N GLU A 39 15.53 25.63 39.68
CA GLU A 39 14.60 24.50 39.85
C GLU A 39 14.68 23.53 38.67
N MET A 40 14.75 24.05 37.43
CA MET A 40 14.88 23.22 36.23
C MET A 40 16.25 22.53 36.11
N GLU A 41 17.32 23.17 36.59
CA GLU A 41 18.67 22.57 36.68
C GLU A 41 18.72 21.47 37.74
N ASP A 42 18.07 21.65 38.89
CA ASP A 42 17.96 20.65 39.95
C ASP A 42 17.10 19.45 39.50
N GLU A 43 16.01 19.69 38.76
CA GLU A 43 15.20 18.63 38.13
C GLU A 43 15.99 17.87 37.06
N ALA A 44 16.79 18.56 36.23
CA ALA A 44 17.65 17.94 35.22
C ALA A 44 18.79 17.12 35.84
N ALA A 45 19.35 17.58 36.97
CA ALA A 45 20.35 16.83 37.74
C ALA A 45 19.74 15.55 38.35
N ALA A 46 18.54 15.64 38.92
CA ALA A 46 17.82 14.48 39.45
C ALA A 46 17.47 13.45 38.36
N LEU A 47 17.10 13.90 37.17
CA LEU A 47 16.86 13.03 36.01
C LEU A 47 18.16 12.36 35.52
N ARG A 48 19.29 13.06 35.52
CA ARG A 48 20.60 12.47 35.21
C ARG A 48 21.04 11.45 36.25
N ASP A 49 20.79 11.70 37.53
CA ASP A 49 21.09 10.74 38.59
C ASP A 49 20.18 9.51 38.54
N MET A 50 18.91 9.67 38.13
CA MET A 50 18.04 8.52 37.83
C MET A 50 18.52 7.74 36.61
N GLN A 51 18.93 8.41 35.54
CA GLN A 51 19.51 7.75 34.36
C GLN A 51 20.83 7.03 34.70
N ALA A 52 21.72 7.65 35.49
CA ALA A 52 22.96 7.05 35.94
C ALA A 52 22.73 5.87 36.90
N LYS A 53 21.66 5.89 37.73
CA LYS A 53 21.26 4.74 38.54
C LYS A 53 20.71 3.60 37.70
N VAL A 54 19.89 3.87 36.68
CA VAL A 54 19.41 2.86 35.73
C VAL A 54 20.58 2.26 34.94
N GLU A 55 21.55 3.08 34.50
CA GLU A 55 22.77 2.61 33.85
C GLU A 55 23.67 1.80 34.79
N LYS A 56 23.73 2.15 36.09
CA LYS A 56 24.51 1.42 37.10
C LYS A 56 23.84 0.11 37.51
N GLU A 57 22.52 0.05 37.54
CA GLU A 57 21.74 -1.20 37.74
C GLU A 57 21.76 -2.10 36.49
N MET A 58 21.91 -1.53 35.29
CA MET A 58 22.20 -2.27 34.06
C MET A 58 23.68 -2.63 33.87
N GLY A 59 24.58 -2.02 34.64
CA GLY A 59 26.04 -2.12 34.50
C GLY A 59 26.73 -3.19 35.36
N ASP A 60 26.04 -3.84 36.30
CA ASP A 60 26.64 -4.82 37.23
C ASP A 60 26.46 -6.30 36.81
N PHE A 61 26.08 -6.54 35.54
CA PHE A 61 26.05 -7.86 34.92
C PHE A 61 27.03 -7.96 33.75
N GLN A 62 28.32 -7.62 33.96
CA GLN A 62 29.35 -7.98 32.99
C GLN A 62 30.76 -8.07 33.59
N ALA A 63 31.06 -9.24 34.15
CA ALA A 63 32.43 -9.76 34.26
C ALA A 63 32.45 -11.25 33.84
N GLY A 64 32.39 -11.49 32.51
CA GLY A 64 32.73 -12.75 31.80
C GLY A 64 31.55 -13.60 31.27
N PRO A 65 31.69 -14.38 30.16
CA PRO A 65 32.76 -14.50 29.17
C PRO A 65 32.40 -13.88 27.79
N ALA A 66 33.39 -13.26 27.16
CA ALA A 66 33.30 -12.37 25.99
C ALA A 66 33.10 -13.04 24.61
N SER A 67 32.27 -14.09 24.50
CA SER A 67 32.00 -14.72 23.19
C SER A 67 30.52 -14.92 22.85
N ALA A 68 29.63 -15.01 23.84
CA ALA A 68 28.18 -15.10 23.58
C ALA A 68 27.55 -13.72 23.36
N SER A 69 27.98 -12.69 24.09
CA SER A 69 27.41 -11.34 24.01
C SER A 69 27.72 -10.62 22.69
N ASN A 70 28.88 -10.88 22.09
CA ASN A 70 29.20 -10.36 20.75
C ASN A 70 28.35 -11.01 19.65
N GLN A 71 27.90 -12.25 19.88
CA GLN A 71 27.09 -12.97 18.91
C GLN A 71 25.65 -12.49 18.96
N THR A 72 25.07 -12.29 20.15
CA THR A 72 23.74 -11.70 20.32
C THR A 72 23.67 -10.28 19.77
N ASN A 73 24.66 -9.43 20.07
CA ASN A 73 24.69 -8.05 19.58
C ASN A 73 24.86 -8.00 18.05
N LYS A 74 25.66 -8.91 17.48
CA LYS A 74 25.83 -9.00 16.03
C LYS A 74 24.59 -9.53 15.32
N GLU A 75 23.90 -10.49 15.92
CA GLU A 75 22.63 -11.01 15.40
C GLU A 75 21.54 -9.94 15.44
N GLU A 76 21.51 -9.12 16.49
CA GLU A 76 20.58 -8.00 16.60
C GLU A 76 20.88 -6.92 15.54
N VAL A 77 22.15 -6.54 15.37
CA VAL A 77 22.58 -5.62 14.30
C VAL A 77 22.30 -6.22 12.92
N ASP A 78 22.54 -7.52 12.73
CA ASP A 78 22.26 -8.22 11.46
C ASP A 78 20.75 -8.29 11.18
N SER A 79 19.92 -8.46 12.20
CA SER A 79 18.45 -8.47 12.08
C SER A 79 17.88 -7.10 11.70
N ARG A 80 18.57 -6.02 12.07
CA ARG A 80 18.25 -4.62 11.70
C ARG A 80 18.97 -4.13 10.44
N SER A 81 19.62 -5.03 9.71
CA SER A 81 20.42 -4.70 8.53
C SER A 81 19.88 -5.35 7.25
N ILE A 82 19.99 -4.63 6.14
CA ILE A 82 19.72 -5.14 4.79
C ILE A 82 21.01 -5.30 3.97
N PHE A 83 20.96 -6.21 3.01
CA PHE A 83 21.89 -6.32 1.90
C PHE A 83 21.28 -5.69 0.65
N VAL A 84 22.03 -4.76 0.03
CA VAL A 84 21.66 -4.10 -1.22
C VAL A 84 22.67 -4.49 -2.29
N GLY A 85 22.25 -5.27 -3.27
CA GLY A 85 23.05 -5.73 -4.40
C GLY A 85 22.78 -4.95 -5.68
N ASN A 86 23.69 -5.07 -6.65
CA ASN A 86 23.63 -4.38 -7.94
C ASN A 86 23.66 -2.83 -7.82
N VAL A 87 24.32 -2.32 -6.78
CA VAL A 87 24.56 -0.88 -6.59
C VAL A 87 25.55 -0.40 -7.64
N ASP A 88 25.30 0.77 -8.23
CA ASP A 88 26.21 1.31 -9.23
C ASP A 88 27.58 1.67 -8.65
N TYR A 89 28.64 1.53 -9.46
CA TYR A 89 30.02 1.79 -9.03
C TYR A 89 30.30 3.27 -8.77
N SER A 90 29.49 4.18 -9.33
CA SER A 90 29.58 5.63 -9.09
C SER A 90 28.74 6.10 -7.90
N CYS A 91 27.92 5.23 -7.30
CA CYS A 91 26.99 5.60 -6.24
C CYS A 91 27.70 5.93 -4.92
N THR A 92 27.34 7.06 -4.32
CA THR A 92 27.87 7.52 -3.03
C THR A 92 27.10 6.91 -1.85
N PRO A 93 27.70 6.78 -0.66
CA PRO A 93 26.98 6.28 0.51
C PRO A 93 25.82 7.20 0.91
N GLU A 94 25.91 8.50 0.62
CA GLU A 94 24.86 9.50 0.86
C GLU A 94 23.62 9.24 -0.01
N GLU A 95 23.81 8.91 -1.30
CA GLU A 95 22.70 8.54 -2.20
C GLU A 95 21.98 7.28 -1.74
N VAL A 96 22.73 6.26 -1.31
CA VAL A 96 22.15 5.04 -0.74
C VAL A 96 21.37 5.38 0.54
N GLN A 97 21.90 6.26 1.39
CA GLN A 97 21.21 6.69 2.59
C GLN A 97 19.90 7.41 2.27
N GLN A 98 19.89 8.35 1.32
CA GLN A 98 18.68 9.09 0.91
C GLN A 98 17.61 8.14 0.37
N GLN A 99 18.00 7.13 -0.42
CA GLN A 99 17.06 6.16 -0.97
C GLN A 99 16.30 5.40 0.14
N PHE A 100 17.02 4.99 1.19
CA PHE A 100 16.47 4.20 2.28
C PHE A 100 15.96 5.04 3.47
N GLN A 101 16.16 6.35 3.45
CA GLN A 101 15.63 7.27 4.47
C GLN A 101 14.09 7.27 4.50
N SER A 102 13.46 6.98 3.37
CA SER A 102 12.00 6.83 3.27
C SER A 102 11.46 5.57 3.98
N CYS A 103 12.31 4.57 4.25
CA CYS A 103 11.96 3.32 4.92
C CYS A 103 12.26 3.32 6.42
N GLY A 104 13.02 4.31 6.92
CA GLY A 104 13.38 4.38 8.34
C GLY A 104 14.68 5.13 8.59
N THR A 105 14.98 5.33 9.87
CA THR A 105 16.20 6.02 10.30
C THR A 105 17.42 5.12 10.08
N VAL A 106 18.26 5.50 9.12
CA VAL A 106 19.51 4.81 8.79
C VAL A 106 20.56 5.13 9.84
N ASN A 107 21.05 4.11 10.54
CA ASN A 107 22.16 4.23 11.51
C ASN A 107 23.50 4.29 10.77
N ARG A 108 23.70 3.39 9.79
CA ARG A 108 24.97 3.32 9.05
C ARG A 108 24.81 2.69 7.67
N VAL A 109 25.47 3.28 6.66
CA VAL A 109 25.64 2.68 5.32
C VAL A 109 27.09 2.24 5.14
N THR A 110 27.30 1.01 4.65
CA THR A 110 28.64 0.47 4.36
C THR A 110 28.69 -0.12 2.95
N ILE A 111 29.32 0.59 2.01
CA ILE A 111 29.60 0.09 0.66
C ILE A 111 30.86 -0.78 0.72
N ARG A 112 30.79 -2.03 0.26
CA ARG A 112 31.96 -2.92 0.24
C ARG A 112 32.83 -2.62 -0.97
N THR A 113 34.06 -2.24 -0.69
CA THR A 113 35.13 -2.09 -1.68
C THR A 113 36.01 -3.33 -1.73
N ASN A 114 36.61 -3.58 -2.89
CA ASN A 114 37.65 -4.57 -3.09
C ASN A 114 38.97 -4.08 -2.47
N LYS A 115 39.98 -4.97 -2.34
CA LYS A 115 41.33 -4.63 -1.85
C LYS A 115 42.04 -3.52 -2.66
N TYR A 116 41.57 -3.26 -3.88
CA TYR A 116 42.06 -2.20 -4.78
C TYR A 116 41.20 -0.91 -4.71
N GLY A 117 40.33 -0.76 -3.71
CA GLY A 117 39.52 0.44 -3.49
C GLY A 117 38.26 0.55 -4.38
N GLN A 118 38.11 -0.28 -5.41
CA GLN A 118 36.94 -0.27 -6.28
C GLN A 118 35.69 -0.84 -5.59
N PRO A 119 34.50 -0.24 -5.74
CA PRO A 119 33.27 -0.76 -5.16
C PRO A 119 32.93 -2.12 -5.78
N LYS A 120 32.41 -3.04 -4.97
CA LYS A 120 32.07 -4.41 -5.39
C LYS A 120 30.62 -4.55 -5.91
N GLY A 121 29.90 -3.42 -5.99
CA GLY A 121 28.51 -3.35 -6.45
C GLY A 121 27.48 -3.82 -5.42
N TYR A 122 27.82 -3.81 -4.12
CA TYR A 122 26.86 -4.07 -3.05
C TYR A 122 27.18 -3.27 -1.77
N ALA A 123 26.13 -3.00 -1.00
CA ALA A 123 26.17 -2.25 0.24
C ALA A 123 25.37 -2.97 1.34
N TYR A 124 25.72 -2.64 2.58
CA TYR A 124 24.92 -2.97 3.76
C TYR A 124 24.37 -1.68 4.35
N VAL A 125 23.09 -1.70 4.72
CA VAL A 125 22.43 -0.59 5.41
C VAL A 125 21.92 -1.11 6.73
N GLU A 126 22.34 -0.46 7.81
CA GLU A 126 21.91 -0.73 9.18
C GLU A 126 20.89 0.33 9.58
N PHE A 127 19.72 -0.12 10.04
CA PHE A 127 18.66 0.74 10.52
C PHE A 127 18.62 0.78 12.04
N LEU A 128 18.02 1.84 12.59
CA LEU A 128 17.76 1.93 14.02
C LEU A 128 16.71 0.88 14.44
N GLU A 129 15.65 0.76 13.64
CA GLU A 129 14.47 -0.08 13.89
C GLU A 129 14.50 -1.35 13.02
N THR A 130 14.01 -2.47 13.56
CA THR A 130 13.84 -3.72 12.80
C THR A 130 12.77 -3.60 11.72
N GLU A 131 11.73 -2.78 11.93
CA GLU A 131 10.63 -2.59 10.98
C GLU A 131 11.09 -1.96 9.66
N ALA A 132 12.14 -1.13 9.73
CA ALA A 132 12.74 -0.50 8.55
C ALA A 132 13.34 -1.53 7.56
N VAL A 133 13.76 -2.70 8.05
CA VAL A 133 14.24 -3.80 7.20
C VAL A 133 13.11 -4.34 6.31
N ASP A 134 11.92 -4.51 6.86
CA ASP A 134 10.75 -4.98 6.11
C ASP A 134 10.29 -3.93 5.10
N GLN A 135 10.31 -2.65 5.48
CA GLN A 135 10.02 -1.54 4.56
C GLN A 135 11.04 -1.47 3.41
N ALA A 136 12.32 -1.68 3.70
CA ALA A 136 13.36 -1.66 2.68
C ALA A 136 13.30 -2.89 1.75
N LEU A 137 12.85 -4.05 2.22
CA LEU A 137 12.59 -5.23 1.38
C LEU A 137 11.52 -4.95 0.31
N LEU A 138 10.55 -4.09 0.59
CA LEU A 138 9.53 -3.68 -0.38
C LEU A 138 10.12 -2.84 -1.52
N LEU A 139 11.25 -2.16 -1.30
CA LEU A 139 11.96 -1.40 -2.32
C LEU A 139 12.85 -2.27 -3.23
N ASN A 140 12.82 -3.60 -3.08
CA ASN A 140 13.50 -4.50 -4.00
C ASN A 140 13.09 -4.19 -5.46
N GLU A 141 14.08 -4.21 -6.36
CA GLU A 141 13.97 -3.88 -7.79
C GLU A 141 13.77 -2.39 -8.12
N CYS A 142 13.99 -1.49 -7.16
CA CYS A 142 14.01 -0.05 -7.43
C CYS A 142 15.21 0.35 -8.31
N GLU A 143 15.00 1.27 -9.24
CA GLU A 143 16.04 1.78 -10.14
C GLU A 143 16.85 2.90 -9.50
N LEU A 144 18.17 2.71 -9.43
CA LEU A 144 19.14 3.71 -8.99
C LEU A 144 20.23 3.81 -10.06
N HIS A 145 20.39 4.99 -10.67
CA HIS A 145 21.29 5.24 -11.81
C HIS A 145 21.07 4.29 -13.02
N GLY A 146 19.81 3.95 -13.30
CA GLY A 146 19.45 3.05 -14.41
C GLY A 146 19.75 1.57 -14.16
N ARG A 147 20.04 1.18 -12.92
CA ARG A 147 20.21 -0.22 -12.50
C ARG A 147 19.20 -0.58 -11.42
N GLN A 148 18.60 -1.76 -11.54
CA GLN A 148 17.68 -2.27 -10.54
C GLN A 148 18.45 -2.84 -9.35
N LEU A 149 18.18 -2.31 -8.16
CA LEU A 149 18.77 -2.78 -6.91
C LEU A 149 18.16 -4.10 -6.47
N LYS A 150 19.00 -5.00 -5.96
CA LYS A 150 18.57 -6.28 -5.38
C LYS A 150 18.64 -6.21 -3.87
N ILE A 151 17.52 -6.05 -3.19
CA ILE A 151 17.47 -5.89 -1.73
C ILE A 151 17.04 -7.21 -1.09
N SER A 152 17.77 -7.63 -0.05
CA SER A 152 17.45 -8.81 0.76
C SER A 152 17.88 -8.61 2.20
N ALA A 153 17.18 -9.21 3.16
CA ALA A 153 17.58 -9.15 4.57
C ALA A 153 18.99 -9.72 4.75
N LYS A 154 19.81 -9.09 5.59
CA LYS A 154 21.16 -9.58 5.86
C LYS A 154 21.07 -10.94 6.54
N ARG A 155 21.63 -11.96 5.90
CA ARG A 155 21.66 -13.31 6.50
C ARG A 155 22.70 -13.34 7.61
N THR A 156 22.27 -13.73 8.81
CA THR A 156 23.19 -14.13 9.88
C THR A 156 23.98 -15.34 9.38
N ASN A 157 25.29 -15.20 9.27
CA ASN A 157 26.15 -16.29 8.85
C ASN A 157 26.33 -17.23 10.04
N VAL A 158 25.45 -18.24 10.16
CA VAL A 158 25.64 -19.34 11.11
C VAL A 158 26.86 -20.15 10.66
N PRO A 159 27.98 -20.13 11.43
CA PRO A 159 29.19 -20.85 11.03
C PRO A 159 28.87 -22.36 10.94
N GLY A 160 29.09 -22.96 9.75
CA GLY A 160 29.01 -24.42 9.56
C GLY A 160 27.92 -24.92 8.61
N MET A 161 26.92 -24.10 8.25
CA MET A 161 25.79 -24.55 7.41
C MET A 161 25.89 -24.00 5.98
N LYS A 162 26.87 -24.47 5.20
CA LYS A 162 26.85 -24.23 3.75
C LYS A 162 25.77 -25.12 3.14
N PRO A 163 24.81 -24.59 2.36
CA PRO A 163 23.84 -25.44 1.66
C PRO A 163 24.61 -26.40 0.76
N PHE A 164 24.45 -27.70 1.00
CA PHE A 164 25.00 -28.75 0.16
C PHE A 164 24.42 -28.54 -1.25
N ARG A 165 25.20 -27.99 -2.17
CA ARG A 165 24.80 -27.96 -3.58
C ARG A 165 24.99 -29.38 -4.11
N PRO A 166 23.93 -30.16 -4.38
CA PRO A 166 24.12 -31.44 -5.04
C PRO A 166 24.79 -31.17 -6.38
N ARG A 167 25.95 -31.81 -6.60
CA ARG A 167 26.61 -31.79 -7.91
C ARG A 167 25.62 -32.36 -8.93
N ARG A 168 25.39 -31.64 -10.02
CA ARG A 168 24.55 -32.11 -11.13
C ARG A 168 25.04 -33.50 -11.58
N PRO A 169 24.15 -34.49 -11.78
CA PRO A 169 24.56 -35.83 -12.21
C PRO A 169 25.27 -35.75 -13.57
N ASN A 170 26.46 -36.34 -13.64
CA ASN A 170 27.21 -36.50 -14.88
C ASN A 170 26.55 -37.61 -15.72
N PRO A 171 26.19 -37.39 -17.00
CA PRO A 171 25.49 -38.39 -17.83
C PRO A 171 26.31 -39.65 -18.15
N TYR A 172 27.59 -39.70 -17.77
CA TYR A 172 28.54 -40.76 -18.14
C TYR A 172 28.79 -41.83 -17.07
N MET A 173 28.06 -41.84 -15.94
CA MET A 173 28.17 -42.93 -14.96
C MET A 173 26.84 -43.66 -14.76
N GLY A 174 26.86 -44.96 -15.08
CA GLY A 174 25.71 -45.86 -15.08
C GLY A 174 25.05 -46.07 -13.71
N SER A 175 23.74 -46.31 -13.80
CA SER A 175 22.79 -46.57 -12.73
C SER A 175 23.25 -47.61 -11.71
N ARG A 176 23.10 -47.29 -10.41
CA ARG A 176 22.91 -48.30 -9.35
C ARG A 176 21.55 -48.09 -8.69
N SER A 177 20.91 -49.22 -8.42
CA SER A 177 19.49 -49.47 -8.27
C SER A 177 18.78 -48.71 -7.13
N ARG A 178 17.54 -48.27 -7.39
CA ARG A 178 16.56 -47.79 -6.41
C ARG A 178 16.05 -48.95 -5.54
N ALA A 179 15.98 -48.75 -4.23
CA ALA A 179 15.14 -49.53 -3.33
C ALA A 179 13.66 -49.15 -3.53
N PRO A 180 12.69 -50.07 -3.33
CA PRO A 180 11.29 -49.81 -3.63
C PRO A 180 10.58 -49.00 -2.53
N PHE A 181 9.69 -48.14 -2.99
CA PHE A 181 8.80 -47.24 -2.23
C PHE A 181 7.67 -48.05 -1.59
N MET A 182 7.46 -47.94 -0.28
CA MET A 182 6.27 -48.46 0.42
C MET A 182 5.21 -47.36 0.50
N ALA A 183 4.01 -47.64 -0.02
CA ALA A 183 2.86 -46.74 0.01
C ALA A 183 2.23 -46.71 1.41
N ALA A 184 1.91 -45.51 1.91
CA ALA A 184 1.15 -45.33 3.15
C ALA A 184 -0.36 -45.51 2.89
N PRO A 185 -1.14 -46.12 3.80
CA PRO A 185 -2.56 -46.39 3.59
C PRO A 185 -3.44 -45.16 3.88
N TYR A 186 -4.55 -45.11 3.15
CA TYR A 186 -5.61 -44.11 3.21
C TYR A 186 -6.33 -44.14 4.57
N ILE A 187 -6.40 -42.99 5.24
CA ILE A 187 -7.27 -42.78 6.41
C ILE A 187 -8.57 -42.14 5.91
N ILE A 188 -9.65 -42.89 6.04
CA ILE A 188 -11.04 -42.43 5.89
C ILE A 188 -11.46 -41.82 7.24
N SER A 189 -11.82 -40.53 7.29
CA SER A 189 -12.47 -39.92 8.46
C SER A 189 -13.99 -40.00 8.32
N PRO A 190 -14.74 -40.52 9.32
CA PRO A 190 -16.17 -40.77 9.19
C PRO A 190 -17.01 -39.85 10.10
N TYR A 191 -17.32 -38.62 9.69
CA TYR A 191 -18.43 -37.79 10.25
C TYR A 191 -18.73 -36.73 9.17
N GLY A 192 -19.93 -36.48 8.66
CA GLY A 192 -21.28 -36.67 9.19
C GLY A 192 -22.01 -35.34 8.94
N TYR A 193 -22.88 -35.29 7.92
CA TYR A 193 -23.75 -34.15 7.65
C TYR A 193 -24.75 -33.98 8.81
N GLY A 194 -24.93 -32.73 9.28
CA GLY A 194 -25.98 -32.39 10.25
C GLY A 194 -25.94 -30.92 10.68
N GLU A 195 -26.92 -30.17 10.16
CA GLU A 195 -27.69 -29.08 10.81
C GLU A 195 -26.97 -28.01 11.65
N GLY A 196 -27.16 -26.73 11.26
CA GLY A 196 -26.70 -25.57 12.04
C GLY A 196 -27.58 -25.26 13.26
N PRO A 197 -27.06 -24.44 14.19
CA PRO A 197 -27.88 -23.37 14.73
C PRO A 197 -27.10 -22.04 14.94
N GLN A 198 -27.63 -20.97 14.35
CA GLN A 198 -27.92 -19.65 14.92
C GLN A 198 -27.22 -19.21 16.24
N VAL A 199 -25.89 -19.28 16.41
CA VAL A 199 -25.19 -18.60 17.53
C VAL A 199 -23.74 -18.22 17.15
N LEU A 200 -23.51 -17.44 16.09
CA LEU A 200 -22.16 -16.94 15.74
C LEU A 200 -22.15 -15.51 15.17
N VAL A 201 -23.08 -14.64 15.58
CA VAL A 201 -23.16 -13.27 15.02
C VAL A 201 -22.35 -12.23 15.82
N SER A 202 -21.97 -12.51 17.08
CA SER A 202 -21.23 -11.54 17.92
C SER A 202 -19.70 -11.73 17.95
N SER A 203 -19.18 -12.93 17.71
CA SER A 203 -17.73 -13.19 17.75
C SER A 203 -17.03 -12.88 16.42
N VAL A 204 -17.75 -13.03 15.29
CA VAL A 204 -17.21 -12.80 13.95
C VAL A 204 -17.09 -11.29 13.64
N THR A 205 -17.90 -10.46 14.29
CA THR A 205 -17.92 -9.01 14.12
C THR A 205 -16.77 -8.29 14.83
N SER A 206 -16.17 -8.88 15.87
CA SER A 206 -14.99 -8.32 16.56
C SER A 206 -13.68 -8.70 15.86
N GLN A 207 -13.54 -9.96 15.42
CA GLN A 207 -12.33 -10.41 14.70
C GLN A 207 -12.19 -9.76 13.31
N THR A 208 -13.30 -9.50 12.62
CA THR A 208 -13.30 -8.71 11.37
C THR A 208 -13.01 -7.23 11.64
N LYS A 209 -13.42 -6.70 12.81
CA LYS A 209 -13.10 -5.34 13.26
C LYS A 209 -11.62 -5.10 13.55
N GLU A 210 -10.91 -6.09 14.06
CA GLU A 210 -9.47 -5.97 14.33
C GLU A 210 -8.63 -6.25 13.09
N HIS A 211 -9.05 -7.21 12.25
CA HIS A 211 -8.39 -7.45 10.97
C HIS A 211 -8.44 -6.26 10.02
N TRP A 212 -9.52 -5.45 9.99
CA TRP A 212 -9.55 -4.26 9.12
C TRP A 212 -8.63 -3.15 9.62
N LYS A 213 -8.47 -2.98 10.95
CA LYS A 213 -7.50 -2.01 11.49
C LYS A 213 -6.07 -2.40 11.09
N ILE A 214 -5.76 -3.69 11.16
CA ILE A 214 -4.45 -4.23 10.78
C ILE A 214 -4.24 -4.21 9.26
N THR A 215 -5.29 -4.38 8.44
CA THR A 215 -5.19 -4.41 6.98
C THR A 215 -5.20 -3.00 6.36
N ALA A 216 -5.94 -2.05 6.94
CA ALA A 216 -5.89 -0.64 6.55
C ALA A 216 -4.52 0.00 6.85
N LEU A 217 -3.82 -0.47 7.88
CA LEU A 217 -2.44 -0.07 8.18
C LEU A 217 -1.39 -0.81 7.30
N LYS A 218 -1.73 -1.96 6.70
CA LYS A 218 -0.88 -2.70 5.75
C LYS A 218 -1.07 -2.24 4.29
N ALA A 219 -2.09 -1.44 4.01
CA ALA A 219 -2.38 -0.88 2.69
C ALA A 219 -1.72 0.49 2.48
N THR A 220 -0.43 0.60 2.78
CA THR A 220 0.37 1.76 2.38
C THR A 220 1.76 1.31 1.95
N VAL A 221 2.04 1.43 0.63
CA VAL A 221 3.32 1.53 -0.14
C VAL A 221 3.10 0.78 -1.48
N LYS A 222 3.24 1.37 -2.68
CA LYS A 222 4.13 2.41 -3.23
C LYS A 222 3.35 3.53 -3.94
N PRO A 223 3.89 4.76 -4.16
CA PRO A 223 3.24 5.72 -5.03
C PRO A 223 3.45 5.26 -6.48
N PRO A 224 2.39 4.97 -7.25
CA PRO A 224 2.53 4.90 -8.69
C PRO A 224 2.30 6.32 -9.22
N LEU A 225 2.78 6.62 -10.42
CA LEU A 225 2.25 7.74 -11.21
C LEU A 225 0.79 7.46 -11.66
N ASN A 226 -0.07 6.94 -10.77
CA ASN A 226 -1.40 6.47 -11.06
C ASN A 226 -2.44 7.28 -10.29
N LYS A 227 -3.38 7.87 -11.02
CA LYS A 227 -4.56 8.50 -10.44
C LYS A 227 -5.43 7.38 -9.82
N PRO A 228 -5.70 7.40 -8.51
CA PRO A 228 -6.60 6.42 -7.90
C PRO A 228 -8.01 6.58 -8.46
N TRP A 229 -8.80 5.50 -8.42
CA TRP A 229 -10.22 5.57 -8.77
C TRP A 229 -10.92 6.62 -7.90
N LYS A 230 -11.78 7.43 -8.51
CA LYS A 230 -12.53 8.48 -7.82
C LYS A 230 -14.01 8.13 -7.81
N PRO A 231 -14.71 8.32 -6.67
CA PRO A 231 -16.15 8.10 -6.62
C PRO A 231 -16.89 9.10 -7.53
N PRO A 232 -18.11 8.75 -7.98
CA PRO A 232 -18.97 9.67 -8.71
C PRO A 232 -19.48 10.82 -7.82
N PRO A 233 -19.98 11.92 -8.43
CA PRO A 233 -20.67 12.97 -7.69
C PRO A 233 -21.89 12.46 -6.92
N THR A 234 -22.34 13.21 -5.92
CA THR A 234 -23.56 12.90 -5.14
C THR A 234 -24.76 12.66 -6.06
N SER A 235 -25.55 11.63 -5.76
CA SER A 235 -26.72 11.18 -6.56
C SER A 235 -26.39 10.61 -7.94
N TRP A 236 -25.13 10.31 -8.22
CA TRP A 236 -24.70 9.53 -9.38
C TRP A 236 -24.14 8.18 -8.91
N LEU A 237 -24.39 7.15 -9.72
CA LEU A 237 -23.74 5.86 -9.56
C LEU A 237 -22.68 5.67 -10.64
N LYS A 238 -21.67 4.86 -10.34
CA LYS A 238 -20.57 4.58 -11.24
C LYS A 238 -20.43 3.08 -11.45
N ILE A 239 -20.27 2.70 -12.71
CA ILE A 239 -20.14 1.33 -13.16
C ILE A 239 -18.77 1.19 -13.79
N ASN A 240 -17.99 0.24 -13.32
CA ASN A 240 -16.70 -0.11 -13.88
C ASN A 240 -16.84 -1.47 -14.57
N THR A 241 -16.37 -1.56 -15.80
CA THR A 241 -16.43 -2.77 -16.62
C THR A 241 -15.03 -3.17 -17.06
N ASP A 242 -14.74 -4.46 -17.05
CA ASP A 242 -13.51 -5.04 -17.60
C ASP A 242 -13.79 -6.45 -18.12
N SER A 243 -12.90 -6.97 -18.96
CA SER A 243 -12.96 -8.32 -19.49
C SER A 243 -11.61 -9.03 -19.36
N THR A 244 -11.65 -10.32 -19.03
CA THR A 244 -10.47 -11.19 -19.06
C THR A 244 -10.64 -12.28 -20.10
N PHE A 245 -9.56 -12.62 -20.80
CA PHE A 245 -9.58 -13.57 -21.91
C PHE A 245 -8.76 -14.82 -21.57
N SER A 246 -9.39 -15.99 -21.69
CA SER A 246 -8.72 -17.29 -21.50
C SER A 246 -9.27 -18.30 -22.51
N GLU A 247 -8.39 -18.88 -23.33
CA GLU A 247 -8.70 -20.01 -24.22
C GLU A 247 -9.94 -19.81 -25.13
N GLY A 248 -10.15 -18.61 -25.68
CA GLY A 248 -11.28 -18.31 -26.57
C GLY A 248 -12.60 -18.00 -25.83
N LEU A 249 -12.55 -17.94 -24.50
CA LEU A 249 -13.65 -17.49 -23.65
C LEU A 249 -13.25 -16.19 -22.97
N ALA A 250 -13.99 -15.11 -23.21
CA ALA A 250 -13.90 -13.94 -22.35
C ALA A 250 -14.88 -14.05 -21.19
N THR A 251 -14.44 -13.52 -20.04
CA THR A 251 -15.28 -13.30 -18.88
C THR A 251 -15.32 -11.82 -18.60
N ALA A 252 -16.51 -11.24 -18.68
CA ALA A 252 -16.78 -9.86 -18.32
C ALA A 252 -17.05 -9.74 -16.81
N GLY A 253 -16.45 -8.75 -16.18
CA GLY A 253 -16.70 -8.36 -14.80
C GLY A 253 -17.24 -6.95 -14.75
N VAL A 254 -18.35 -6.76 -14.05
CA VAL A 254 -19.01 -5.45 -13.89
C VAL A 254 -19.24 -5.18 -12.42
N VAL A 255 -18.85 -3.98 -11.99
CA VAL A 255 -18.96 -3.52 -10.61
C VAL A 255 -19.73 -2.20 -10.57
N LEU A 256 -20.75 -2.11 -9.72
CA LEU A 256 -21.55 -0.91 -9.47
C LEU A 256 -21.22 -0.33 -8.08
N ARG A 257 -20.93 0.98 -8.03
CA ARG A 257 -20.60 1.72 -6.80
C ARG A 257 -21.36 3.02 -6.65
N ASN A 258 -21.53 3.45 -5.39
CA ASN A 258 -22.15 4.74 -5.04
C ASN A 258 -21.13 5.89 -4.92
N CYS A 259 -21.61 7.10 -4.61
CA CYS A 259 -20.80 8.30 -4.39
C CYS A 259 -19.87 8.24 -3.16
N ASN A 260 -20.08 7.28 -2.26
CA ASN A 260 -19.20 7.03 -1.12
C ASN A 260 -18.12 5.98 -1.45
N GLY A 261 -18.12 5.47 -2.68
CA GLY A 261 -17.24 4.38 -3.11
C GLY A 261 -17.72 2.99 -2.68
N SER A 262 -18.86 2.87 -2.00
CA SER A 262 -19.37 1.58 -1.53
C SER A 262 -19.89 0.72 -2.69
N PHE A 263 -19.68 -0.59 -2.59
CA PHE A 263 -20.17 -1.57 -3.56
C PHE A 263 -21.67 -1.80 -3.40
N LEU A 264 -22.41 -1.72 -4.50
CA LEU A 264 -23.86 -1.93 -4.53
C LEU A 264 -24.25 -3.24 -5.21
N ALA A 265 -23.62 -3.54 -6.34
CA ALA A 265 -23.89 -4.75 -7.11
C ALA A 265 -22.66 -5.14 -7.93
N ALA A 266 -22.59 -6.42 -8.27
CA ALA A 266 -21.61 -6.97 -9.17
C ALA A 266 -22.28 -8.04 -10.03
N THR A 267 -21.89 -8.11 -11.30
CA THR A 267 -22.38 -9.14 -12.20
C THR A 267 -21.26 -9.57 -13.14
N THR A 268 -21.37 -10.79 -13.62
CA THR A 268 -20.35 -11.42 -14.46
C THR A 268 -21.03 -12.15 -15.59
N SER A 269 -20.37 -12.24 -16.73
CA SER A 269 -20.86 -13.04 -17.84
C SER A 269 -19.70 -13.63 -18.62
N HIS A 270 -19.87 -14.84 -19.10
CA HIS A 270 -18.96 -15.42 -20.09
C HIS A 270 -19.49 -15.15 -21.50
N CYS A 271 -18.59 -14.88 -22.44
CA CYS A 271 -18.90 -14.85 -23.86
C CYS A 271 -17.78 -15.54 -24.63
N ALA A 272 -18.16 -16.42 -25.55
CA ALA A 272 -17.21 -16.91 -26.54
C ALA A 272 -16.83 -15.75 -27.45
N CYS A 273 -15.54 -15.45 -27.54
CA CYS A 273 -15.03 -14.38 -28.37
C CYS A 273 -13.61 -14.71 -28.80
N ASP A 274 -13.18 -14.12 -29.90
CA ASP A 274 -11.83 -14.23 -30.44
C ASP A 274 -11.10 -12.87 -30.48
N GLU A 275 -11.81 -11.78 -30.16
CA GLU A 275 -11.31 -10.41 -30.20
C GLU A 275 -11.48 -9.70 -28.86
N ALA A 276 -10.44 -9.00 -28.42
CA ALA A 276 -10.48 -8.22 -27.19
C ALA A 276 -11.52 -7.08 -27.25
N ILE A 277 -11.66 -6.40 -28.40
CA ILE A 277 -12.65 -5.32 -28.57
C ILE A 277 -14.08 -5.86 -28.39
N LEU A 278 -14.34 -7.07 -28.87
CA LEU A 278 -15.64 -7.72 -28.71
C LEU A 278 -15.92 -8.02 -27.23
N ALA A 279 -14.93 -8.54 -26.50
CA ALA A 279 -15.02 -8.80 -25.06
C ALA A 279 -15.25 -7.52 -24.22
N GLU A 280 -14.60 -6.43 -24.59
CA GLU A 280 -14.83 -5.12 -23.98
C GLU A 280 -16.25 -4.62 -24.25
N ALA A 281 -16.71 -4.70 -25.50
CA ALA A 281 -18.07 -4.28 -25.88
C ALA A 281 -19.14 -5.10 -25.14
N THR A 282 -18.95 -6.42 -24.98
CA THR A 282 -19.88 -7.26 -24.22
C THR A 282 -19.87 -6.92 -22.73
N ALA A 283 -18.72 -6.59 -22.14
CA ALA A 283 -18.63 -6.13 -20.75
C ALA A 283 -19.38 -4.81 -20.53
N ILE A 284 -19.26 -3.85 -21.46
CA ILE A 284 -20.01 -2.59 -21.41
C ILE A 284 -21.51 -2.85 -21.54
N LEU A 285 -21.93 -3.70 -22.48
CA LEU A 285 -23.35 -4.04 -22.64
C LEU A 285 -23.92 -4.73 -21.39
N LEU A 286 -23.14 -5.58 -20.72
CA LEU A 286 -23.51 -6.20 -19.45
C LEU A 286 -23.72 -5.13 -18.36
N GLY A 287 -22.83 -4.15 -18.29
CA GLY A 287 -22.98 -2.97 -17.42
C GLY A 287 -24.27 -2.21 -17.70
N CYS A 288 -24.55 -1.89 -18.96
CA CYS A 288 -25.79 -1.22 -19.36
C CYS A 288 -27.04 -2.01 -18.96
N LYS A 289 -27.04 -3.34 -19.16
CA LYS A 289 -28.15 -4.22 -18.77
C LYS A 289 -28.36 -4.26 -17.26
N LEU A 290 -27.30 -4.29 -16.47
CA LEU A 290 -27.40 -4.25 -15.01
C LEU A 290 -28.05 -2.95 -14.53
N VAL A 291 -27.60 -1.81 -15.06
CA VAL A 291 -28.11 -0.48 -14.68
C VAL A 291 -29.57 -0.31 -15.08
N ASP A 292 -29.95 -0.82 -16.26
CA ASP A 292 -31.34 -0.83 -16.72
C ASP A 292 -32.23 -1.74 -15.86
N LYS A 293 -31.75 -2.94 -15.51
CA LYS A 293 -32.42 -3.89 -14.60
C LYS A 293 -32.70 -3.26 -13.23
N LEU A 294 -31.73 -2.51 -12.70
CA LEU A 294 -31.84 -1.80 -11.41
C LEU A 294 -32.59 -0.46 -11.51
N LYS A 295 -33.08 -0.08 -12.69
CA LYS A 295 -33.80 1.19 -12.95
C LYS A 295 -33.02 2.43 -12.51
N ILE A 296 -31.70 2.41 -12.68
CA ILE A 296 -30.83 3.53 -12.28
C ILE A 296 -30.90 4.64 -13.33
N HIS A 297 -31.33 5.82 -12.90
CA HIS A 297 -31.50 6.97 -13.79
C HIS A 297 -30.19 7.72 -14.11
N LYS A 298 -29.29 7.88 -13.13
CA LYS A 298 -28.02 8.64 -13.27
C LYS A 298 -26.83 7.72 -13.10
N ALA A 299 -26.09 7.48 -14.19
CA ALA A 299 -25.01 6.50 -14.21
C ALA A 299 -23.80 7.01 -15.02
N ILE A 300 -22.61 6.68 -14.54
CA ILE A 300 -21.34 6.85 -15.27
C ILE A 300 -20.80 5.45 -15.52
N ILE A 301 -20.67 5.06 -16.79
CA ILE A 301 -20.07 3.79 -17.20
C ILE A 301 -18.61 4.05 -17.58
N GLU A 302 -17.71 3.34 -16.94
CA GLU A 302 -16.26 3.43 -17.08
C GLU A 302 -15.68 2.13 -17.64
N THR A 303 -14.84 2.27 -18.67
CA THR A 303 -14.02 1.19 -19.24
C THR A 303 -12.59 1.70 -19.41
N ASP A 304 -11.61 0.80 -19.32
CA ASP A 304 -10.19 1.07 -19.57
C ASP A 304 -9.77 0.86 -21.02
N SER A 305 -10.73 0.62 -21.92
CA SER A 305 -10.50 0.54 -23.36
C SER A 305 -10.78 1.87 -24.06
N ASN A 306 -9.72 2.56 -24.48
CA ASN A 306 -9.84 3.77 -25.30
C ASN A 306 -10.59 3.49 -26.62
N ASN A 307 -10.34 2.32 -27.23
CA ASN A 307 -10.98 1.94 -28.49
C ASN A 307 -12.50 1.78 -28.32
N ALA A 308 -12.94 1.19 -27.21
CA ALA A 308 -14.37 1.02 -26.95
C ALA A 308 -15.07 2.37 -26.70
N ILE A 309 -14.41 3.29 -25.99
CA ILE A 309 -14.92 4.64 -25.78
C ILE A 309 -14.97 5.43 -27.10
N SER A 310 -13.97 5.30 -27.97
CA SER A 310 -14.00 5.95 -29.28
C SER A 310 -15.13 5.41 -30.16
N ASP A 311 -15.35 4.09 -30.19
CA ASP A 311 -16.41 3.46 -31.00
C ASP A 311 -17.83 3.84 -30.51
N LEU A 312 -17.97 4.12 -29.22
CA LEU A 312 -19.22 4.60 -28.61
C LEU A 312 -19.49 6.08 -28.88
N ASN A 313 -18.47 6.93 -28.73
CA ASN A 313 -18.64 8.38 -28.76
C ASN A 313 -18.48 9.00 -30.15
N LEU A 314 -17.70 8.37 -31.05
CA LEU A 314 -17.45 8.88 -32.39
C LEU A 314 -18.24 8.08 -33.43
N PRO A 315 -18.89 8.74 -34.41
CA PRO A 315 -19.58 8.08 -35.52
C PRO A 315 -18.60 7.55 -36.59
N ALA A 316 -17.33 7.34 -36.23
CA ALA A 316 -16.27 6.93 -37.14
C ALA A 316 -16.28 5.42 -37.39
N VAL A 317 -15.42 4.98 -38.31
CA VAL A 317 -15.16 3.56 -38.63
C VAL A 317 -14.94 2.78 -37.34
N ILE A 318 -15.81 1.80 -37.09
CA ILE A 318 -15.73 0.94 -35.92
C ILE A 318 -14.51 0.04 -36.07
N ASN A 319 -13.74 -0.12 -34.99
CA ASN A 319 -12.51 -0.91 -35.01
C ASN A 319 -12.74 -2.40 -35.33
N SER A 320 -13.92 -2.94 -35.00
CA SER A 320 -14.34 -4.30 -35.34
C SER A 320 -15.82 -4.37 -35.71
N TRP A 321 -16.10 -4.88 -36.92
CA TRP A 321 -17.46 -5.14 -37.41
C TRP A 321 -18.20 -6.20 -36.58
N LYS A 322 -17.49 -7.10 -35.88
CA LYS A 322 -18.13 -8.08 -34.99
C LYS A 322 -18.69 -7.41 -33.73
N ALA A 323 -18.05 -6.33 -33.27
CA ALA A 323 -18.49 -5.59 -32.10
C ALA A 323 -19.58 -4.55 -32.42
N GLU A 324 -19.73 -4.16 -33.70
CA GLU A 324 -20.71 -3.16 -34.16
C GLU A 324 -22.16 -3.45 -33.70
N PRO A 325 -22.72 -4.67 -33.83
CA PRO A 325 -24.08 -4.95 -33.35
C PRO A 325 -24.26 -4.75 -31.84
N ILE A 326 -23.20 -4.97 -31.06
CA ILE A 326 -23.21 -4.77 -29.61
C ILE A 326 -23.19 -3.28 -29.29
N TYR A 327 -22.36 -2.50 -29.99
CA TYR A 327 -22.36 -1.04 -29.84
C TYR A 327 -23.68 -0.42 -30.25
N ASP A 328 -24.34 -0.91 -31.30
CA ASP A 328 -25.68 -0.46 -31.68
C ASP A 328 -26.69 -0.72 -30.57
N GLN A 329 -26.68 -1.91 -29.96
CA GLN A 329 -27.52 -2.21 -28.79
C GLN A 329 -27.24 -1.26 -27.63
N ILE A 330 -25.98 -0.98 -27.33
CA ILE A 330 -25.60 -0.02 -26.27
C ILE A 330 -26.12 1.38 -26.61
N LYS A 331 -25.96 1.85 -27.85
CA LYS A 331 -26.44 3.15 -28.33
C LYS A 331 -27.97 3.25 -28.24
N GLU A 332 -28.72 2.19 -28.56
CA GLU A 332 -30.18 2.14 -28.41
C GLU A 332 -30.64 2.19 -26.95
N ILE A 333 -29.90 1.58 -26.02
CA ILE A 333 -30.17 1.72 -24.58
C ILE A 333 -29.86 3.16 -24.14
N TRP A 334 -28.72 3.71 -24.58
CA TRP A 334 -28.26 5.04 -24.20
C TRP A 334 -29.20 6.16 -24.67
N LYS A 335 -29.77 6.05 -25.89
CA LYS A 335 -30.79 6.98 -26.40
C LYS A 335 -31.99 7.15 -25.45
N ARG A 336 -32.35 6.10 -24.70
CA ARG A 336 -33.45 6.09 -23.74
C ARG A 336 -33.06 6.58 -22.34
N ARG A 337 -31.79 6.96 -22.13
CA ARG A 337 -31.18 7.28 -20.83
C ARG A 337 -30.29 8.52 -20.95
N PRO A 338 -30.87 9.74 -20.93
CA PRO A 338 -30.13 10.99 -21.19
C PRO A 338 -29.08 11.34 -20.13
N PHE A 339 -29.17 10.76 -18.93
CA PHE A 339 -28.24 10.99 -17.83
C PHE A 339 -27.17 9.91 -17.70
N TRP A 340 -26.97 9.08 -18.72
CA TRP A 340 -25.86 8.13 -18.76
C TRP A 340 -24.68 8.72 -19.50
N LYS A 341 -23.48 8.45 -18.99
CA LYS A 341 -22.21 8.92 -19.56
C LYS A 341 -21.24 7.76 -19.70
N PHE A 342 -20.52 7.69 -20.81
CA PHE A 342 -19.44 6.73 -21.04
C PHE A 342 -18.10 7.46 -20.95
N ILE A 343 -17.21 7.01 -20.07
CA ILE A 343 -15.94 7.69 -19.76
C ILE A 343 -14.80 6.68 -19.74
N PHE A 344 -13.64 7.06 -20.25
CA PHE A 344 -12.42 6.28 -20.11
C PHE A 344 -11.88 6.35 -18.67
N ALA A 345 -11.58 5.20 -18.07
CA ALA A 345 -10.87 5.10 -16.80
C ALA A 345 -9.48 4.50 -17.02
N PRO A 346 -8.42 5.04 -16.40
CA PRO A 346 -7.10 4.41 -16.50
C PRO A 346 -7.12 3.04 -15.83
N ARG A 347 -6.27 2.11 -16.31
CA ARG A 347 -6.14 0.75 -15.74
C ARG A 347 -5.94 0.72 -14.23
N SER A 348 -5.24 1.70 -13.70
CA SER A 348 -4.99 1.86 -12.26
C SER A 348 -6.22 2.23 -11.43
N ALA A 349 -7.32 2.60 -12.08
CA ALA A 349 -8.62 2.85 -11.47
C ALA A 349 -9.64 1.75 -11.79
N ASN A 350 -9.27 0.71 -12.56
CA ASN A 350 -10.18 -0.35 -13.02
C ASN A 350 -9.82 -1.74 -12.45
N GLY A 351 -9.11 -1.80 -11.31
CA GLY A 351 -8.63 -3.06 -10.73
C GLY A 351 -9.74 -3.97 -10.20
N ALA A 352 -10.86 -3.40 -9.76
CA ALA A 352 -11.97 -4.16 -9.21
C ALA A 352 -12.76 -5.01 -10.21
N PRO A 353 -13.27 -4.48 -11.34
CA PRO A 353 -13.88 -5.33 -12.35
C PRO A 353 -12.88 -6.32 -12.94
N HIS A 354 -11.59 -5.96 -13.04
CA HIS A 354 -10.53 -6.88 -13.45
C HIS A 354 -10.42 -8.10 -12.53
N ALA A 355 -10.34 -7.85 -11.22
CA ALA A 355 -10.28 -8.90 -10.22
C ALA A 355 -11.57 -9.75 -10.21
N LEU A 356 -12.73 -9.13 -10.44
CA LEU A 356 -14.02 -9.83 -10.53
C LEU A 356 -14.06 -10.77 -11.74
N ALA A 357 -13.65 -10.28 -12.91
CA ALA A 357 -13.60 -11.04 -14.15
C ALA A 357 -12.67 -12.25 -14.02
N HIS A 358 -11.47 -12.05 -13.45
CA HIS A 358 -10.52 -13.14 -13.17
C HIS A 358 -11.05 -14.17 -12.18
N TRP A 359 -11.70 -13.71 -11.10
CA TRP A 359 -12.32 -14.61 -10.13
C TRP A 359 -13.44 -15.43 -10.78
N ALA A 360 -14.31 -14.81 -11.57
CA ALA A 360 -15.41 -15.49 -12.25
C ALA A 360 -14.90 -16.50 -13.28
N SER A 361 -13.86 -16.16 -14.03
CA SER A 361 -13.20 -17.06 -14.98
C SER A 361 -12.67 -18.32 -14.29
N ARG A 362 -12.00 -18.18 -13.14
CA ARG A 362 -11.44 -19.31 -12.37
C ARG A 362 -12.50 -20.19 -11.71
N ASN A 363 -13.62 -19.60 -11.32
CA ASN A 363 -14.71 -20.32 -10.64
C ASN A 363 -15.82 -20.76 -11.60
N HIS A 364 -15.69 -20.47 -12.90
CA HIS A 364 -16.73 -20.68 -13.91
C HIS A 364 -18.09 -20.08 -13.49
N PHE A 365 -18.04 -18.91 -12.84
CA PHE A 365 -19.21 -18.25 -12.29
C PHE A 365 -19.81 -17.27 -13.30
N ASN A 366 -21.13 -17.33 -13.48
CA ASN A 366 -21.89 -16.48 -14.39
C ASN A 366 -23.15 -15.96 -13.70
N GLY A 367 -23.43 -14.66 -13.86
CA GLY A 367 -24.60 -13.99 -13.29
C GLY A 367 -24.26 -12.97 -12.20
N ASP A 368 -25.29 -12.62 -11.43
CA ASP A 368 -25.21 -11.63 -10.36
C ASP A 368 -24.50 -12.21 -9.14
N VAL A 369 -23.51 -11.48 -8.63
CA VAL A 369 -22.71 -11.89 -7.48
C VAL A 369 -23.24 -11.21 -6.22
N ALA A 370 -23.57 -12.01 -5.20
CA ALA A 370 -23.95 -11.47 -3.90
C ALA A 370 -22.76 -10.73 -3.28
N LEU A 371 -23.02 -9.56 -2.67
CA LEU A 371 -21.95 -8.72 -2.09
C LEU A 371 -21.09 -9.46 -1.06
N ASN A 372 -21.70 -10.33 -0.26
CA ASN A 372 -21.01 -11.13 0.76
C ASN A 372 -20.11 -12.23 0.16
N SER A 373 -20.32 -12.56 -1.11
CA SER A 373 -19.58 -13.59 -1.84
C SER A 373 -18.48 -12.98 -2.72
N LEU A 374 -18.34 -11.65 -2.75
CA LEU A 374 -17.30 -10.99 -3.53
C LEU A 374 -15.91 -11.30 -2.97
N PRO A 375 -14.94 -11.70 -3.82
CA PRO A 375 -13.58 -11.93 -3.35
C PRO A 375 -12.96 -10.62 -2.88
N ILE A 376 -12.09 -10.70 -1.87
CA ILE A 376 -11.41 -9.53 -1.27
C ILE A 376 -10.64 -8.72 -2.33
N SER A 377 -10.12 -9.39 -3.36
CA SER A 377 -9.42 -8.77 -4.48
C SER A 377 -10.27 -7.81 -5.32
N VAL A 378 -11.60 -7.85 -5.21
CA VAL A 378 -12.46 -6.88 -5.90
C VAL A 378 -12.46 -5.53 -5.18
N PHE A 379 -12.09 -5.49 -3.90
CA PHE A 379 -12.08 -4.27 -3.09
C PHE A 379 -10.74 -3.51 -3.15
N CYS A 380 -9.80 -3.91 -4.02
CA CYS A 380 -8.46 -3.32 -4.12
C CYS A 380 -8.44 -1.80 -4.40
N ASP A 381 -9.50 -1.25 -5.00
CA ASP A 381 -9.59 0.17 -5.38
C ASP A 381 -10.29 1.06 -4.31
N LEU A 382 -10.24 0.65 -3.04
CA LEU A 382 -10.74 1.36 -1.85
C LEU A 382 -12.24 1.70 -1.85
N GLY A 383 -13.07 0.81 -2.39
CA GLY A 383 -14.50 0.78 -2.07
C GLY A 383 -14.77 -0.20 -0.92
N HIS A 384 -15.62 0.16 0.05
CA HIS A 384 -16.07 -0.78 1.09
C HIS A 384 -17.34 -1.51 0.61
N PRO A 385 -17.56 -2.79 0.97
CA PRO A 385 -18.92 -3.33 0.86
C PRO A 385 -19.87 -2.43 1.66
N LEU A 386 -21.12 -2.27 1.24
CA LEU A 386 -22.12 -1.63 2.09
C LEU A 386 -22.16 -2.39 3.43
N VAL A 387 -21.80 -1.72 4.53
CA VAL A 387 -21.92 -2.25 5.92
C VAL A 387 -23.06 -1.55 6.68
N ASP A 388 -23.81 -0.65 6.05
CA ASP A 388 -24.86 0.09 6.75
C ASP A 388 -26.14 -0.75 6.95
N ILE A 389 -26.27 -1.22 8.20
CA ILE A 389 -27.42 -1.04 9.10
C ILE A 389 -28.77 -1.54 8.52
N LEU A 390 -29.10 -2.78 8.87
CA LEU A 390 -30.45 -3.14 9.30
C LEU A 390 -30.39 -3.57 10.76
#